data_AF-A0A1A3DDE1-F1
#
_entry.id   AF-A0A1A3DDE1-F1
#
_cell.length_a   1.000
_cell.length_b   1.000
_cell.length_c   1.000
_cell.angle_alpha   90.00
_cell.angle_beta   90.00
_cell.angle_gamma   90.00
#
_symmetry.space_group_name_H-M   'P 1'
#
loop_
_entity.id
_entity.type
_entity.pdbx_description
1 polymer ?
#
loop_
_entity_poly.entity_id
_entity_poly.type
_entity_poly.pdbx_seq_one_letter_code
_entity_poly.pdbx_strand_id
1 'polypeptide(L)'
;MLRNRVITIVAVVAAIASAALTLLSWIDLSRFGFPIRWNGLGMYVGEYGEQYGALLNGMVSGAPGWIVLIASIAAGAALLAASRVRRLGIVACGCAVTAFVTAVVCLVYPAILIGGTKHELGASGLADRDFVNSGALTAEVAATGVLVLCTAFLAARVKSGTPEAD
;
A
#
# COMPACT_ATOMS: atom_id res chain seq x y z
N MET A 1 14.45 12.97 -22.86
CA MET A 1 13.05 12.52 -22.99
C MET A 1 12.86 11.03 -22.67
N LEU A 2 13.67 10.13 -23.26
CA LEU A 2 13.59 8.68 -23.00
C LEU A 2 13.70 8.29 -21.51
N ARG A 3 14.68 8.85 -20.79
CA ARG A 3 14.87 8.59 -19.35
C ARG A 3 13.63 8.91 -18.52
N ASN A 4 12.97 10.03 -18.76
CA ASN A 4 11.74 10.38 -18.03
C ASN A 4 10.60 9.41 -18.36
N ARG A 5 10.49 8.99 -19.63
CA ARG A 5 9.48 8.02 -20.06
C ARG A 5 9.68 6.68 -19.36
N VAL A 6 10.92 6.20 -19.24
CA VAL A 6 11.26 4.97 -18.50
C VAL A 6 10.89 5.11 -17.03
N ILE A 7 11.27 6.21 -16.36
CA ILE A 7 10.94 6.45 -14.95
C ILE A 7 9.42 6.51 -14.73
N THR A 8 8.67 7.16 -15.62
CA THR A 8 7.20 7.18 -15.56
C THR A 8 6.61 5.77 -15.71
N ILE A 9 7.10 4.96 -16.63
CA ILE A 9 6.64 3.57 -16.80
C ILE A 9 6.91 2.76 -15.52
N VAL A 10 8.13 2.84 -14.97
CA VAL A 10 8.49 2.15 -13.72
C VAL A 10 7.60 2.60 -12.57
N ALA A 11 7.34 3.90 -12.45
CA ALA A 11 6.45 4.44 -11.42
C ALA A 11 5.01 3.94 -11.56
N VAL A 12 4.48 3.90 -12.79
CA VAL A 12 3.13 3.38 -13.04
C VAL A 12 3.05 1.88 -12.72
N VAL A 13 4.06 1.11 -13.10
CA VAL A 13 4.14 -0.32 -12.76
C VAL A 13 4.21 -0.50 -11.24
N ALA A 14 5.00 0.29 -10.53
CA ALA A 14 5.09 0.26 -9.08
C ALA A 14 3.76 0.63 -8.40
N ALA A 15 3.03 1.62 -8.93
CA ALA A 15 1.70 1.98 -8.46
C ALA A 15 0.68 0.84 -8.64
N ILE A 16 0.68 0.18 -9.81
CA ILE A 16 -0.19 -0.97 -10.09
C ILE A 16 0.18 -2.15 -9.17
N ALA A 17 1.48 -2.43 -9.02
CA ALA A 17 1.95 -3.51 -8.14
C ALA A 17 1.54 -3.26 -6.69
N SER A 18 1.74 -2.05 -6.17
CA SER A 18 1.29 -1.66 -4.82
C SER A 18 -0.23 -1.82 -4.68
N ALA A 19 -1.02 -1.34 -5.64
CA ALA A 19 -2.47 -1.55 -5.61
C ALA A 19 -2.84 -3.05 -5.57
N ALA A 20 -2.19 -3.89 -6.37
CA ALA A 20 -2.42 -5.33 -6.38
C ALA A 20 -1.97 -6.03 -5.09
N LEU A 21 -0.87 -5.59 -4.47
CA LEU A 21 -0.35 -6.15 -3.23
C LEU A 21 -1.31 -5.94 -2.04
N THR A 22 -2.18 -4.93 -2.08
CA THR A 22 -3.27 -4.78 -1.10
C THR A 22 -4.29 -5.93 -1.13
N LEU A 23 -4.38 -6.67 -2.24
CA LEU A 23 -5.25 -7.85 -2.39
C LEU A 23 -4.62 -9.13 -1.81
N LEU A 24 -3.31 -9.15 -1.57
CA LEU A 24 -2.65 -10.26 -0.89
C LEU A 24 -3.04 -10.30 0.59
N SER A 25 -2.92 -11.47 1.20
CA SER A 25 -3.15 -11.63 2.64
C SER A 25 -2.08 -10.90 3.44
N TRP A 26 -2.46 -9.78 4.06
CA TRP A 26 -1.62 -9.02 4.98
C TRP A 26 -1.65 -9.61 6.38
N ILE A 27 -2.78 -10.25 6.74
CA ILE A 27 -2.95 -10.97 8.01
C ILE A 27 -3.17 -12.45 7.67
N ASP A 28 -2.40 -13.31 8.32
CA ASP A 28 -2.37 -14.74 8.05
C ASP A 28 -2.15 -15.55 9.34
N LEU A 29 -3.21 -16.24 9.77
CA LEU A 29 -3.19 -17.08 10.97
C LEU A 29 -2.96 -18.56 10.65
N SER A 30 -2.72 -18.91 9.37
CA SER A 30 -2.45 -20.30 8.97
C SER A 30 -1.25 -20.92 9.69
N ARG A 31 -0.30 -20.07 10.10
CA ARG A 31 0.88 -20.46 10.90
C ARG A 31 0.52 -21.01 12.28
N PHE A 32 -0.65 -20.67 12.81
CA PHE A 32 -1.20 -21.19 14.06
C PHE A 32 -2.17 -22.35 13.87
N GLY A 33 -2.31 -22.85 12.63
CA GLY A 33 -3.26 -23.92 12.30
C GLY A 33 -4.68 -23.43 12.05
N PHE A 34 -4.93 -22.12 12.08
CA PHE A 34 -6.23 -21.55 11.74
C PHE A 34 -6.25 -21.13 10.28
N PRO A 35 -7.15 -21.64 9.43
CA PRO A 35 -7.21 -21.28 8.00
C PRO A 35 -7.84 -19.88 7.78
N ILE A 36 -7.54 -18.93 8.66
CA ILE A 36 -8.10 -17.59 8.73
C ILE A 36 -7.09 -16.59 8.16
N ARG A 37 -7.51 -15.84 7.14
CA ARG A 37 -6.65 -14.87 6.44
C ARG A 37 -7.47 -13.66 6.04
N TRP A 38 -6.84 -12.49 6.09
CA TRP A 38 -7.42 -11.25 5.56
C TRP A 38 -6.43 -10.54 4.65
N ASN A 39 -6.94 -9.91 3.58
CA ASN A 39 -6.12 -9.04 2.76
C ASN A 39 -5.90 -7.66 3.39
N GLY A 40 -5.09 -6.82 2.75
CA GLY A 40 -4.83 -5.46 3.23
C GLY A 40 -6.09 -4.60 3.33
N LEU A 41 -7.13 -4.93 2.56
CA LEU A 41 -8.43 -4.24 2.58
C LEU A 41 -9.35 -4.72 3.72
N GLY A 42 -8.90 -5.65 4.55
CA GLY A 42 -9.66 -6.22 5.66
C GLY A 42 -10.76 -7.20 5.23
N MET A 43 -10.72 -7.65 3.98
CA MET A 43 -11.62 -8.68 3.48
C MET A 43 -11.06 -10.06 3.82
N TYR A 44 -11.93 -10.94 4.31
CA TYR A 44 -11.62 -12.33 4.61
C TYR A 44 -11.34 -13.10 3.31
N VAL A 45 -10.20 -13.80 3.28
CA VAL A 45 -9.72 -14.60 2.14
C VAL A 45 -9.25 -15.99 2.59
N GLY A 46 -9.60 -16.38 3.83
CA GLY A 46 -9.32 -17.70 4.38
C GLY A 46 -10.24 -18.79 3.81
N GLU A 47 -10.05 -20.02 4.27
CA GLU A 47 -10.93 -21.13 3.87
C GLU A 47 -12.36 -20.91 4.37
N TYR A 48 -13.33 -21.53 3.69
CA TYR A 48 -14.75 -21.44 4.05
C TYR A 48 -15.30 -19.99 4.07
N GLY A 49 -14.82 -19.15 3.14
CA GLY A 49 -15.25 -17.75 3.01
C GLY A 49 -16.76 -17.57 2.83
N GLU A 50 -17.47 -18.54 2.24
CA GLU A 50 -18.93 -18.47 2.13
C GLU A 50 -19.66 -18.64 3.46
N GLN A 51 -19.06 -19.35 4.42
CA GLN A 51 -19.65 -19.60 5.73
C GLN A 51 -19.21 -18.57 6.77
N TYR A 52 -17.93 -18.19 6.77
CA TYR A 52 -17.36 -17.31 7.79
C TYR A 52 -17.05 -15.90 7.29
N GLY A 53 -17.07 -15.64 5.98
CA GLY A 53 -16.70 -14.33 5.42
C GLY A 53 -17.56 -13.19 5.94
N ALA A 54 -18.88 -13.36 6.04
CA ALA A 54 -19.76 -12.32 6.58
C ALA A 54 -19.53 -12.05 8.08
N LEU A 55 -19.10 -13.06 8.84
CA LEU A 55 -18.84 -12.97 10.27
C LEU A 55 -17.45 -12.35 10.55
N LEU A 56 -16.45 -12.70 9.73
CA LEU A 56 -15.05 -12.33 9.93
C LEU A 56 -14.63 -11.08 9.14
N ASN A 57 -15.41 -10.64 8.16
CA ASN A 57 -15.17 -9.38 7.45
C ASN A 57 -15.27 -8.21 8.42
N GLY A 58 -14.26 -7.34 8.41
CA GLY A 58 -14.23 -6.15 9.27
C GLY A 58 -13.79 -6.41 10.72
N MET A 59 -13.47 -7.65 11.09
CA MET A 59 -12.80 -7.92 12.38
C MET A 59 -11.44 -7.22 12.46
N VAL A 60 -10.74 -7.15 11.33
CA VAL A 60 -9.44 -6.49 11.18
C VAL A 60 -9.61 -5.14 10.49
N SER A 61 -8.68 -4.23 10.75
CA SER A 61 -8.73 -2.89 10.17
C SER A 61 -8.25 -2.92 8.71
N GLY A 62 -9.18 -2.73 7.77
CA GLY A 62 -8.87 -2.57 6.34
C GLY A 62 -8.46 -1.15 5.94
N ALA A 63 -8.61 -0.16 6.83
CA ALA A 63 -8.38 1.24 6.50
C ALA A 63 -6.96 1.52 5.96
N PRO A 64 -5.87 0.95 6.52
CA PRO A 64 -4.53 1.17 5.97
C PRO A 64 -4.36 0.64 4.54
N GLY A 65 -4.90 -0.54 4.21
CA GLY A 65 -4.83 -1.04 2.84
C GLY A 65 -5.66 -0.22 1.86
N TRP A 66 -6.83 0.29 2.27
CA TRP A 66 -7.60 1.22 1.43
C TRP A 66 -6.85 2.53 1.17
N ILE A 67 -6.15 3.07 2.18
CA ILE A 67 -5.31 4.26 2.01
C ILE A 67 -4.20 3.98 1.00
N VAL A 68 -3.48 2.87 1.13
CA VAL A 68 -2.42 2.47 0.19
C VAL A 68 -2.97 2.30 -1.23
N LEU A 69 -4.09 1.60 -1.38
CA LEU A 69 -4.73 1.35 -2.67
C LEU A 69 -5.10 2.65 -3.39
N ILE A 70 -5.85 3.52 -2.71
CA ILE A 70 -6.34 4.79 -3.29
C ILE A 70 -5.16 5.71 -3.59
N ALA A 71 -4.20 5.82 -2.68
CA ALA A 71 -3.04 6.68 -2.86
C ALA A 71 -2.15 6.19 -4.01
N SER A 72 -1.92 4.89 -4.16
CA SER A 72 -1.14 4.33 -5.26
C SER A 72 -1.83 4.53 -6.62
N ILE A 73 -3.14 4.28 -6.71
CA ILE A 73 -3.91 4.55 -7.95
C ILE A 73 -3.89 6.04 -8.29
N ALA A 74 -4.13 6.92 -7.32
CA ALA A 74 -4.10 8.36 -7.51
C ALA A 74 -2.72 8.84 -7.98
N ALA A 75 -1.63 8.30 -7.42
CA ALA A 75 -0.27 8.59 -7.86
C ALA A 75 -0.03 8.16 -9.31
N GLY A 76 -0.46 6.94 -9.69
CA GLY A 76 -0.36 6.44 -11.06
C GLY A 76 -1.15 7.29 -12.07
N ALA A 77 -2.40 7.65 -11.74
CA ALA A 77 -3.23 8.50 -12.58
C ALA A 77 -2.63 9.92 -12.74
N ALA A 78 -2.16 10.50 -11.65
CA ALA A 78 -1.51 11.81 -11.65
C ALA A 78 -0.21 11.81 -12.49
N LEU A 79 0.57 10.72 -12.46
CA LEU A 79 1.77 10.56 -13.30
C LEU A 79 1.45 10.53 -14.79
N LEU A 80 0.40 9.82 -15.20
CA LEU A 80 -0.03 9.78 -16.60
C LEU A 80 -0.53 11.16 -17.07
N ALA A 81 -1.28 11.85 -16.21
CA ALA A 81 -1.79 13.19 -16.48
C ALA A 81 -0.74 14.31 -16.35
N ALA A 82 0.42 14.06 -15.73
CA ALA A 82 1.50 15.04 -15.58
C ALA A 82 2.10 15.51 -16.92
N SER A 83 1.90 14.74 -17.99
CA SER A 83 2.20 15.16 -19.37
C SER A 83 1.41 16.40 -19.81
N ARG A 84 0.23 16.65 -19.21
CA ARG A 84 -0.66 17.78 -19.53
C ARG A 84 -0.55 18.90 -18.49
N VAL A 85 -0.37 18.57 -17.21
CA VAL A 85 -0.35 19.54 -16.11
C VAL A 85 0.84 19.30 -15.19
N ARG A 86 1.82 20.20 -15.27
CA ARG A 86 3.11 20.11 -14.56
C ARG A 86 2.96 20.00 -13.02
N ARG A 87 1.90 20.58 -12.44
CA ARG A 87 1.59 20.52 -10.99
C ARG A 87 1.19 19.12 -10.51
N LEU A 88 0.68 18.25 -11.39
CA LEU A 88 0.26 16.90 -11.01
C LEU A 88 1.44 15.99 -10.62
N GLY A 89 2.67 16.32 -11.01
CA GLY A 89 3.86 15.62 -10.53
C GLY A 89 4.06 15.74 -9.01
N ILE A 90 3.71 16.89 -8.42
CA ILE A 90 3.79 17.10 -6.96
C ILE A 90 2.68 16.31 -6.27
N VAL A 91 1.47 16.32 -6.83
CA VAL A 91 0.33 15.53 -6.32
C VAL A 91 0.67 14.04 -6.32
N ALA A 92 1.23 13.54 -7.43
CA ALA A 92 1.67 12.15 -7.53
C ALA A 92 2.69 11.79 -6.45
N CYS A 93 3.66 12.68 -6.19
CA CYS A 93 4.64 12.49 -5.12
C CYS A 93 3.99 12.49 -3.74
N GLY A 94 3.04 13.38 -3.47
CA GLY A 94 2.28 13.41 -2.22
C GLY A 94 1.52 12.10 -1.97
N CYS A 95 0.78 11.63 -2.97
CA CYS A 95 0.06 10.36 -2.90
C CYS A 95 1.02 9.17 -2.69
N ALA A 96 2.16 9.13 -3.40
CA ALA A 96 3.16 8.09 -3.23
C ALA A 96 3.73 8.07 -1.80
N VAL A 97 4.02 9.24 -1.22
CA VAL A 97 4.51 9.35 0.16
C VAL A 97 3.45 8.86 1.15
N THR A 98 2.18 9.21 0.97
CA THR A 98 1.08 8.72 1.81
C THR A 98 0.98 7.20 1.78
N ALA A 99 1.05 6.58 0.58
CA ALA A 99 1.04 5.13 0.44
C ALA A 99 2.24 4.49 1.17
N PHE A 100 3.44 5.02 0.95
CA PHE A 100 4.67 4.52 1.56
C PHE A 100 4.66 4.62 3.09
N VAL A 101 4.31 5.79 3.65
CA VAL A 101 4.24 5.98 5.10
C VAL A 101 3.22 5.01 5.70
N THR A 102 2.06 4.85 5.07
CA THR A 102 1.03 3.92 5.55
C THR A 102 1.55 2.48 5.56
N ALA A 103 2.21 2.03 4.50
CA ALA A 103 2.81 0.70 4.42
C ALA A 103 3.91 0.49 5.49
N VAL A 104 4.77 1.49 5.71
CA VAL A 104 5.80 1.44 6.76
C VAL A 104 5.19 1.35 8.15
N VAL A 105 4.15 2.13 8.44
CA VAL A 105 3.44 2.06 9.73
C VAL A 105 2.83 0.67 9.92
N CYS A 106 2.25 0.06 8.88
CA CYS A 106 1.73 -1.31 8.95
C CYS A 106 2.83 -2.34 9.26
N LEU A 107 4.03 -2.16 8.67
CA LEU A 107 5.16 -3.07 8.87
C LEU A 107 5.79 -2.93 10.28
N VAL A 108 5.88 -1.69 10.79
CA VAL A 108 6.52 -1.38 12.08
C VAL A 108 5.55 -1.57 13.24
N TYR A 109 4.28 -1.23 13.05
CA TYR A 109 3.25 -1.26 14.09
C TYR A 109 2.02 -2.07 13.64
N PRO A 110 2.14 -3.41 13.51
CA PRO A 110 1.09 -4.28 12.99
C PRO A 110 -0.22 -4.25 13.80
N ALA A 111 -0.20 -3.73 15.02
CA ALA A 111 -1.39 -3.46 15.83
C ALA A 111 -2.45 -2.62 15.09
N ILE A 112 -2.06 -1.72 14.17
CA ILE A 112 -3.05 -0.95 13.40
C ILE A 112 -3.90 -1.80 12.45
N LEU A 113 -3.39 -2.96 12.03
CA LEU A 113 -4.09 -3.90 11.15
C LEU A 113 -4.96 -4.85 11.97
N ILE A 114 -4.41 -5.35 13.07
CA ILE A 114 -5.04 -6.41 13.87
C ILE A 114 -6.06 -5.83 14.85
N GLY A 115 -5.94 -4.58 15.28
CA GLY A 115 -6.92 -3.92 16.15
C GLY A 115 -7.32 -4.77 17.36
N GLY A 116 -8.63 -4.82 17.63
CA GLY A 116 -9.21 -5.62 18.71
C GLY A 116 -9.28 -7.13 18.43
N THR A 117 -8.95 -7.58 17.21
CA THR A 117 -9.10 -8.99 16.79
C THR A 117 -8.38 -9.96 17.72
N LYS A 118 -7.21 -9.59 18.27
CA LYS A 118 -6.49 -10.45 19.23
C LYS A 118 -7.27 -10.71 20.51
N HIS A 119 -8.04 -9.73 20.96
CA HIS A 119 -8.88 -9.91 22.13
C HIS A 119 -10.05 -10.85 21.81
N GLU A 120 -10.67 -10.67 20.64
CA GLU A 120 -11.81 -11.50 20.21
C GLU A 120 -11.42 -12.95 19.90
N LEU A 121 -10.20 -13.18 19.40
CA LEU A 121 -9.67 -14.52 19.16
C LEU A 121 -9.06 -15.18 20.40
N GLY A 122 -9.10 -14.52 21.57
CA GLY A 122 -8.50 -15.04 22.80
C GLY A 122 -6.96 -15.16 22.75
N ALA A 123 -6.33 -14.50 21.77
CA ALA A 123 -4.91 -14.63 21.45
C ALA A 123 -4.08 -13.42 21.90
N SER A 124 -4.53 -12.74 22.96
CA SER A 124 -3.92 -11.53 23.52
C SER A 124 -2.45 -11.73 23.98
N GLY A 125 -2.06 -12.97 24.30
CA GLY A 125 -0.69 -13.32 24.70
C GLY A 125 0.33 -13.45 23.56
N LEU A 126 -0.09 -13.46 22.29
CA LEU A 126 0.81 -13.55 21.13
C LEU A 126 1.30 -12.17 20.68
N ALA A 127 2.44 -12.06 20.00
CA ALA A 127 2.91 -10.77 19.47
C ALA A 127 2.11 -10.38 18.23
N ASP A 128 1.83 -9.08 18.02
CA ASP A 128 1.10 -8.61 16.83
C ASP A 128 1.78 -9.03 15.52
N ARG A 129 3.11 -9.06 15.53
CA ARG A 129 3.92 -9.42 14.36
C ARG A 129 3.69 -10.85 13.87
N ASP A 130 3.21 -11.72 14.75
CA ASP A 130 2.97 -13.13 14.46
C ASP A 130 1.72 -13.34 13.60
N PHE A 131 0.77 -12.41 13.63
CA PHE A 131 -0.47 -12.47 12.86
C PHE A 131 -0.34 -11.90 11.45
N VAL A 132 0.73 -11.14 11.18
CA VAL A 132 0.91 -10.47 9.87
C VAL A 132 1.85 -11.23 8.96
N ASN A 133 1.50 -11.23 7.67
CA ASN A 133 2.38 -11.69 6.62
C ASN A 133 3.48 -10.63 6.37
N SER A 134 4.60 -10.78 7.09
CA SER A 134 5.76 -9.91 6.97
C SER A 134 6.30 -9.84 5.53
N GLY A 135 6.16 -10.90 4.73
CA GLY A 135 6.57 -10.92 3.33
C GLY A 135 5.72 -9.98 2.47
N ALA A 136 4.39 -10.04 2.64
CA ALA A 136 3.47 -9.15 1.94
C ALA A 136 3.70 -7.68 2.30
N LEU A 137 3.84 -7.37 3.59
CA LEU A 137 4.10 -5.99 4.05
C LEU A 137 5.46 -5.47 3.59
N THR A 138 6.50 -6.31 3.57
CA THR A 138 7.83 -5.91 3.07
C THR A 138 7.79 -5.64 1.57
N ALA A 139 7.08 -6.47 0.80
CA ALA A 139 6.88 -6.25 -0.63
C ALA A 139 6.11 -4.95 -0.90
N GLU A 140 5.09 -4.64 -0.10
CA GLU A 140 4.32 -3.38 -0.19
C GLU A 140 5.22 -2.16 0.07
N VAL A 141 6.02 -2.19 1.14
CA VAL A 141 6.98 -1.12 1.47
C VAL A 141 8.00 -0.94 0.34
N ALA A 142 8.50 -2.03 -0.25
CA ALA A 142 9.42 -1.95 -1.37
C ALA A 142 8.77 -1.33 -2.62
N ALA A 143 7.55 -1.76 -2.98
CA ALA A 143 6.82 -1.25 -4.14
C ALA A 143 6.49 0.25 -4.00
N THR A 144 5.95 0.64 -2.84
CA THR A 144 5.66 2.05 -2.54
C THR A 144 6.93 2.89 -2.42
N GLY A 145 8.04 2.33 -1.94
CA GLY A 145 9.35 3.00 -1.92
C GLY A 145 9.87 3.33 -3.32
N VAL A 146 9.77 2.39 -4.26
CA VAL A 146 10.11 2.64 -5.67
C VAL A 146 9.22 3.74 -6.25
N LEU A 147 7.91 3.71 -5.97
CA LEU A 147 6.97 4.73 -6.42
C LEU A 147 7.35 6.13 -5.90
N VAL A 148 7.72 6.25 -4.62
CA VAL A 148 8.20 7.52 -4.03
C VAL A 148 9.46 8.00 -4.72
N LEU A 149 10.47 7.14 -4.90
CA LEU A 149 11.72 7.53 -5.55
C LEU A 149 11.51 8.04 -6.97
N CYS A 150 10.69 7.34 -7.76
CA CYS A 150 10.41 7.74 -9.13
C CYS A 150 9.59 9.05 -9.20
N THR A 151 8.55 9.19 -8.38
CA THR A 151 7.71 10.40 -8.34
C THR A 151 8.49 11.62 -7.85
N ALA A 152 9.33 11.46 -6.81
CA ALA A 152 10.19 12.52 -6.30
C ALA A 152 11.22 12.97 -7.34
N PHE A 153 11.86 12.05 -8.07
CA PHE A 153 12.79 12.39 -9.14
C PHE A 153 12.11 13.18 -10.28
N LEU A 154 10.89 12.79 -10.65
CA LEU A 154 10.10 13.50 -11.66
C LEU A 154 9.66 14.89 -11.17
N ALA A 155 9.24 15.01 -9.90
CA ALA A 155 8.82 16.28 -9.30
C ALA A 155 9.99 17.27 -9.12
N ALA A 156 11.17 16.79 -8.70
CA ALA A 156 12.36 17.63 -8.55
C ALA A 156 12.81 18.24 -9.89
N ARG A 157 12.72 17.49 -10.98
CA ARG A 157 13.01 17.98 -12.34
C ARG A 157 11.99 19.01 -12.83
N VAL A 158 10.74 18.88 -12.41
CA VAL A 158 9.71 19.90 -12.66
C VAL A 158 10.09 21.21 -11.97
N LYS A 159 10.63 21.17 -10.75
CA LYS A 159 11.04 22.39 -10.02
C LYS A 159 12.30 23.05 -10.58
N SER A 160 13.27 22.28 -11.06
CA SER A 160 14.55 22.81 -11.58
C SER A 160 14.48 23.43 -12.97
N GLY A 161 13.33 23.36 -13.67
CA GLY A 161 13.11 24.00 -14.96
C GLY A 161 12.36 25.32 -14.81
N THR A 162 12.85 26.20 -13.93
CA THR A 162 12.47 27.61 -13.85
C THR A 162 13.00 28.32 -15.09
N PRO A 163 12.19 29.08 -15.84
CA PRO A 163 12.70 29.93 -16.91
C PRO A 163 13.53 31.04 -16.27
N GLU A 164 14.77 31.23 -16.71
CA GLU A 164 15.34 32.57 -16.76
C GLU A 164 14.34 33.42 -17.57
N ALA A 165 13.72 34.35 -16.86
CA ALA A 165 12.90 35.38 -17.44
C ALA A 165 13.84 36.48 -17.97
N ASP A 166 13.59 36.83 -19.23
CA ASP A 166 13.95 38.05 -19.97
C ASP A 166 15.43 38.44 -20.13
#